data_AF-B8QGU7-F1
#
_entry.id   AF-B8QGU7-F1
#
_cell.length_a   1.000
_cell.length_b   1.000
_cell.length_c   1.000
_cell.angle_alpha   90.00
_cell.angle_beta   90.00
_cell.angle_gamma   90.00
#
_symmetry.space_group_name_H-M   'P 1'
#
loop_
_entity.id
_entity.type
_entity.pdbx_description
1 polymer ?
#
loop_
_entity_poly.entity_id
_entity_poly.type
_entity_poly.pdbx_seq_one_letter_code
_entity_poly.pdbx_strand_id
1 'polypeptide(L)' 'MPQMSPMMWFSLFIMFSMTMILFNQLNFFSYKPNKIEKMKINIKKKNNNWTW' A
#
# COMPACT_ATOMS: atom_id res chain seq x y z
N MET A 1 22.06 25.93 27.51
CA MET A 1 21.06 26.46 26.56
C MET A 1 21.72 26.61 25.20
N PRO A 2 21.47 25.73 24.22
CA PRO A 2 21.91 25.96 22.86
C PRO A 2 20.92 26.93 22.21
N GLN A 3 21.39 28.09 21.77
CA GLN A 3 20.57 28.98 20.94
C GLN A 3 20.13 28.20 19.70
N MET A 4 18.83 27.90 19.60
CA MET A 4 18.24 27.32 18.39
C MET A 4 18.40 28.34 17.27
N SER A 5 19.34 28.09 16.37
CA SER A 5 19.40 28.83 15.12
C SER A 5 18.10 28.56 14.35
N PRO A 6 17.44 29.61 13.80
CA PRO A 6 16.14 29.47 13.14
C PRO A 6 16.11 28.46 11.99
N MET A 7 17.26 28.18 11.37
CA MET A 7 17.36 27.32 10.19
C MET A 7 17.30 25.81 10.48
N MET A 8 17.76 25.35 11.65
CA MET A 8 17.83 23.91 11.93
C MET A 8 16.44 23.27 12.02
N TRP A 9 15.46 24.02 12.53
CA TRP A 9 14.10 23.51 12.67
C TRP A 9 13.44 23.23 11.32
N PHE A 10 13.64 24.11 10.32
CA PHE A 10 13.09 23.90 8.99
C PHE A 10 13.72 22.69 8.29
N SER A 11 15.04 22.51 8.43
CA SER A 11 15.74 21.34 7.90
C SER A 11 15.26 20.04 8.55
N LEU A 12 15.11 20.02 9.88
CA LEU A 12 14.56 18.89 10.63
C LEU A 12 13.12 18.57 10.20
N PHE A 13 12.29 19.58 9.98
CA PHE A 13 10.91 19.41 9.50
C PHE A 13 10.86 18.76 8.12
N ILE A 14 11.73 19.20 7.19
CA ILE A 14 11.83 18.61 5.85
C ILE A 14 12.29 17.16 5.93
N MET A 15 13.35 16.88 6.70
CA MET A 15 13.85 15.51 6.87
C MET A 15 12.77 14.60 7.46
N PHE A 16 12.09 15.04 8.52
CA PHE A 16 11.00 14.29 9.14
C PHE A 16 9.87 14.02 8.14
N SER A 17 9.42 15.03 7.40
CA SER A 17 8.35 14.89 6.40
C SER A 17 8.72 13.89 5.31
N MET A 18 9.95 13.94 4.79
CA MET A 18 10.43 12.98 3.79
C MET A 18 10.46 11.54 4.32
N THR A 19 10.94 11.34 5.55
CA THR A 19 10.92 9.99 6.17
C THR A 19 9.50 9.47 6.38
N MET A 20 8.56 10.33 6.76
CA MET A 20 7.14 9.96 6.95
C MET A 20 6.48 9.55 5.63
N ILE A 21 6.75 10.27 4.53
CA ILE A 21 6.22 9.95 3.20
C ILE A 21 6.75 8.59 2.72
N LEU A 22 8.06 8.37 2.84
CA LEU A 22 8.69 7.10 2.46
C LEU A 22 8.14 5.92 3.28
N PHE A 23 7.96 6.12 4.59
CA PHE A 23 7.38 5.09 5.46
C PHE A 23 5.95 4.73 5.07
N ASN A 24 5.12 5.72 4.70
CA ASN A 24 3.76 5.47 4.21
C ASN A 24 3.75 4.71 2.89
N GLN A 25 4.65 5.05 1.95
CA GLN A 25 4.79 4.32 0.69
C GLN A 25 5.19 2.85 0.94
N LEU A 26 6.16 2.60 1.82
CA LEU A 26 6.57 1.25 2.18
C LEU A 26 5.44 0.46 2.83
N ASN A 27 4.66 1.06 3.72
CA ASN A 27 3.49 0.41 4.32
C ASN A 27 2.40 0.10 3.27
N PHE A 28 2.17 1.01 2.33
CA PHE A 28 1.20 0.80 1.26
C PHE A 28 1.61 -0.38 0.35
N PHE A 29 2.87 -0.48 -0.04
CA PHE A 29 3.35 -1.58 -0.88
C PHE A 29 3.58 -2.89 -0.09
N SER A 30 3.86 -2.81 1.21
CA SER A 30 3.93 -3.98 2.09
C SER A 30 2.54 -4.55 2.39
N TYR A 31 1.48 -3.80 2.14
CA TYR A 31 0.13 -4.34 2.12
C TYR A 31 -0.01 -5.26 0.91
N LYS A 32 0.35 -6.53 1.08
CA LYS A 32 -0.02 -7.56 0.12
C LYS A 32 -1.54 -7.54 0.06
N PRO A 33 -2.17 -7.22 -1.08
CA PRO A 33 -3.55 -7.59 -1.24
C PRO A 33 -3.53 -9.11 -1.07
N ASN A 34 -4.11 -9.61 0.02
CA ASN A 34 -4.46 -11.01 0.11
C ASN A 34 -5.20 -11.26 -1.19
N LYS A 35 -4.54 -11.97 -2.12
CA LYS A 35 -5.17 -12.44 -3.34
C LYS A 35 -6.44 -13.04 -2.79
N ILE A 36 -7.58 -12.43 -3.10
CA ILE A 36 -8.88 -13.03 -2.93
C ILE A 36 -8.64 -14.39 -3.54
N GLU A 37 -8.44 -15.39 -2.68
CA GLU A 37 -8.08 -16.73 -3.10
C GLU A 37 -9.19 -17.02 -4.06
N LYS A 38 -8.85 -17.05 -5.36
CA LYS A 38 -9.81 -17.14 -6.44
C LYS A 38 -10.79 -18.16 -5.96
N MET A 39 -11.95 -17.70 -5.51
CA MET A 39 -12.93 -18.57 -4.90
C MET A 39 -13.10 -19.55 -6.02
N LYS A 40 -12.65 -20.80 -5.82
CA LYS A 40 -12.77 -21.85 -6.81
C LYS A 40 -14.25 -22.13 -6.78
N ILE A 41 -15.03 -21.20 -7.33
CA ILE A 41 -16.36 -21.40 -7.80
C ILE A 41 -16.08 -22.44 -8.86
N ASN A 42 -16.20 -23.70 -8.43
CA ASN A 42 -16.45 -24.82 -9.30
C ASN A 42 -17.73 -24.42 -10.04
N ILE A 43 -17.56 -23.59 -11.07
CA ILE A 43 -18.53 -23.41 -12.12
C ILE A 43 -18.54 -24.80 -12.74
N LYS A 44 -19.38 -25.67 -12.16
CA LYS A 44 -19.78 -26.90 -12.82
C LYS A 44 -20.24 -26.43 -14.18
N LYS A 45 -19.42 -26.66 -15.22
CA LYS A 45 -19.82 -26.46 -16.60
C LYS A 45 -21.07 -27.30 -16.76
N LYS A 46 -22.24 -26.67 -16.67
CA LYS A 46 -23.48 -27.30 -17.07
C LYS A 46 -23.34 -27.38 -18.58
N ASN A 47 -22.99 -28.56 -19.07
CA ASN A 47 -23.10 -28.89 -20.49
C ASN A 47 -24.57 -28.72 -20.84
N ASN A 48 -24.94 -27.54 -21.29
CA ASN A 48 -26.15 -27.37 -22.06
C ASN A 48 -25.84 -27.97 -23.43
N ASN A 49 -26.15 -29.26 -23.59
CA ASN A 49 -26.36 -29.86 -24.89
C ASN A 49 -27.61 -29.21 -25.47
N TRP A 50 -27.46 -28.00 -25.98
CA TRP A 50 -28.48 -27.34 -26.78
C TRP A 50 -28.15 -27.66 -28.23
N THR A 51 -28.71 -28.77 -28.69
CA THR A 51 -28.82 -29.09 -30.11
C THR A 51 -30.09 -28.40 -30.61
N TRP A 52 -29.92 -27.45 -31.54
CA TRP A 52 -30.95 -27.25 -32.57
C TRP A 52 -30.90 -28.41 -33.55
#